data_AF-A0A966EPZ7-F1
#
_entry.id   AF-A0A966EPZ7-F1
#
_cell.length_a   1.000
_cell.length_b   1.000
_cell.length_c   1.000
_cell.angle_alpha   90.00
_cell.angle_beta   90.00
_cell.angle_gamma   90.00
#
_symmetry.space_group_name_H-M   'P 1'
#
loop_
_entity.id
_entity.type
_entity.pdbx_description
1 polymer ?
#
loop_
_entity_poly.entity_id
_entity_poly.type
_entity_poly.pdbx_seq_one_letter_code
_entity_poly.pdbx_strand_id
1 'polypeptide(L)'
;MMKISKKGNVGEVGFSLVELLLVLGIISIMAAMVINSFSNASQDSRNVVTRQQQATLQSAVNNWVAGQVGGYERPDPNNPNLVMERTVFYVRNKYNYAANYWTEAPEIPRSSRSLGGVQGRLDLIKDYLDEDTYEHFTRSSSQFTSTKILSGAMHKTGQYLTLSAWRNPNANNKNTYPKVELFP
;
A
#
# COMPACT_ATOMS: atom_id res chain seq x y z
N MET A 1 12.28 52.21 -66.21
CA MET A 1 11.46 52.69 -65.08
C MET A 1 11.60 51.67 -63.95
N MET A 2 12.46 51.93 -62.96
CA MET A 2 12.85 50.94 -61.94
C MET A 2 12.25 51.34 -60.59
N LYS A 3 11.43 50.45 -60.01
CA LYS A 3 10.70 50.67 -58.76
C LYS A 3 11.60 50.27 -57.58
N ILE A 4 12.05 51.26 -56.80
CA ILE A 4 12.87 51.02 -55.61
C ILE A 4 11.98 50.42 -54.50
N SER A 5 12.33 49.21 -54.06
CA SER A 5 11.65 48.50 -52.99
C SER A 5 12.04 49.10 -51.62
N LYS A 6 11.05 49.59 -50.86
CA LYS A 6 11.25 50.03 -49.47
C LYS A 6 11.47 48.79 -48.60
N LYS A 7 12.71 48.59 -48.14
CA LYS A 7 13.05 47.61 -47.10
C LYS A 7 12.41 48.09 -45.79
N GLY A 8 11.45 47.31 -45.26
CA GLY A 8 10.82 47.61 -43.97
C GLY A 8 11.85 47.52 -42.85
N ASN A 9 11.97 48.57 -42.04
CA ASN A 9 12.73 48.55 -40.80
C ASN A 9 12.03 47.58 -39.83
N VAL A 10 12.65 46.44 -39.55
CA VAL A 10 12.30 45.65 -38.37
C VAL A 10 12.86 46.45 -37.19
N GLY A 11 11.98 47.12 -36.45
CA GLY A 11 12.38 47.84 -35.25
C GLY A 11 12.96 46.84 -34.26
N GLU A 12 14.24 47.01 -33.91
CA GLU A 12 14.85 46.28 -32.80
C GLU A 12 14.17 46.75 -31.50
N VAL A 13 13.25 45.94 -30.99
CA VAL A 13 12.65 46.12 -29.66
C VAL A 13 13.69 45.72 -28.62
N GLY A 14 14.44 46.71 -28.13
CA GLY A 14 15.31 46.56 -26.97
C GLY A 14 14.47 46.48 -25.68
N PHE A 15 14.74 45.48 -24.85
CA PHE A 15 14.02 45.25 -23.60
C PHE A 15 14.50 46.23 -22.52
N SER A 16 13.57 46.95 -21.86
CA SER A 16 13.90 47.88 -20.79
C SER A 16 14.27 47.13 -19.49
N LEU A 17 15.17 47.70 -18.70
CA LEU A 17 15.50 47.18 -17.36
C LEU A 17 14.27 47.12 -16.44
N VAL A 18 13.34 48.08 -16.60
CA VAL A 18 12.08 48.10 -15.82
C VAL A 18 11.16 46.95 -16.26
N GLU A 19 11.08 46.64 -17.55
CA GLU A 19 10.32 45.49 -18.05
C GLU A 19 10.90 44.17 -17.54
N LEU A 20 12.23 44.06 -17.45
CA LEU A 20 12.91 42.91 -16.84
C LEU A 20 12.55 42.74 -15.36
N LEU A 21 12.58 43.83 -14.60
CA LEU A 21 12.21 43.79 -13.19
C LEU A 21 10.73 43.41 -12.99
N LEU A 22 9.84 43.93 -13.84
CA LEU A 22 8.43 43.57 -13.82
C LEU A 22 8.22 42.07 -14.11
N VAL A 23 8.87 41.54 -15.17
CA VAL A 23 8.75 40.13 -15.55
C VAL A 23 9.28 39.20 -14.47
N LEU A 24 10.46 39.50 -13.90
CA LEU A 24 11.01 38.71 -12.79
C LEU A 24 10.10 38.76 -11.55
N GLY A 25 9.51 39.92 -11.25
CA GLY A 25 8.52 40.08 -10.19
C GLY A 25 7.30 39.16 -10.40
N ILE A 26 6.70 39.19 -11.59
CA ILE A 26 5.52 38.37 -11.90
C ILE A 26 5.86 36.87 -11.88
N ILE A 27 6.99 36.45 -12.45
CA ILE A 27 7.43 35.04 -12.44
C ILE A 27 7.66 34.55 -11.01
N SER A 28 8.26 35.36 -10.14
CA SER A 28 8.53 34.97 -8.75
C SER A 28 7.24 34.68 -7.95
N ILE A 29 6.20 35.50 -8.15
CA ILE A 29 4.89 35.32 -7.50
C ILE A 29 4.18 34.08 -8.05
N MET A 30 4.15 33.91 -9.38
CA MET A 30 3.52 32.74 -10.01
C MET A 30 4.23 31.44 -9.60
N ALA A 31 5.56 31.43 -9.57
CA ALA A 31 6.34 30.26 -9.18
C ALA A 31 6.02 29.83 -7.74
N ALA A 32 5.93 30.77 -6.80
CA ALA A 32 5.59 30.48 -5.40
C ALA A 32 4.19 29.82 -5.26
N MET A 33 3.19 30.29 -6.02
CA MET A 33 1.84 29.70 -5.99
C MET A 33 1.81 28.30 -6.62
N VAL A 34 2.52 28.11 -7.74
CA VAL A 34 2.57 26.83 -8.46
C VAL A 34 3.26 25.74 -7.65
N ILE A 35 4.34 26.06 -6.93
CA ILE A 35 5.04 25.08 -6.09
C ILE A 35 4.13 24.57 -4.96
N ASN A 36 3.42 25.47 -4.29
CA ASN A 36 2.53 25.11 -3.19
C ASN A 36 1.33 24.28 -3.66
N SER A 37 0.72 24.62 -4.80
CA SER A 37 -0.40 23.85 -5.34
C SER A 37 0.02 22.44 -5.77
N PHE A 38 1.19 22.31 -6.40
CA PHE A 38 1.72 21.01 -6.81
C PHE A 38 2.11 20.14 -5.61
N SER A 39 2.72 20.73 -4.57
CA SER A 39 3.08 20.01 -3.34
C SER A 39 1.86 19.44 -2.62
N ASN A 40 0.79 20.23 -2.47
CA ASN A 40 -0.44 19.80 -1.82
C ASN A 40 -1.16 18.73 -2.65
N ALA A 41 -1.32 18.95 -3.96
CA ALA A 41 -1.92 17.97 -4.86
C ALA A 41 -1.14 16.65 -4.90
N SER A 42 0.18 16.69 -4.81
CA SER A 42 1.03 15.49 -4.76
C SER A 42 0.84 14.70 -3.47
N GLN A 43 0.70 15.38 -2.33
CA GLN A 43 0.43 14.72 -1.04
C GLN A 43 -0.96 14.05 -1.03
N ASP A 44 -1.99 14.76 -1.51
CA ASP A 44 -3.34 14.20 -1.61
C ASP A 44 -3.40 13.00 -2.55
N SER A 45 -2.73 13.09 -3.69
CA SER A 45 -2.62 11.96 -4.63
C SER A 45 -1.97 10.74 -3.96
N ARG A 46 -0.91 10.94 -3.17
CA ARG A 46 -0.27 9.84 -2.43
C ARG A 46 -1.19 9.25 -1.37
N ASN A 47 -1.94 10.08 -0.64
CA ASN A 47 -2.94 9.61 0.33
C ASN A 47 -4.07 8.79 -0.32
N VAL A 48 -4.48 9.14 -1.54
CA VAL A 48 -5.43 8.32 -2.31
C VAL A 48 -4.81 6.98 -2.67
N VAL A 49 -3.55 6.96 -3.13
CA VAL A 49 -2.83 5.72 -3.47
C VAL A 49 -2.63 4.83 -2.24
N THR A 50 -2.31 5.37 -1.06
CA THR A 50 -2.15 4.54 0.15
C THR A 50 -3.46 3.89 0.57
N ARG A 51 -4.60 4.59 0.44
CA ARG A 51 -5.93 4.03 0.68
C ARG A 51 -6.34 2.99 -0.36
N GLN A 52 -5.99 3.20 -1.63
CA GLN A 52 -6.19 2.18 -2.68
C GLN A 52 -5.40 0.91 -2.36
N GLN A 53 -4.14 1.05 -1.95
CA GLN A 53 -3.31 -0.09 -1.54
C GLN A 53 -3.87 -0.82 -0.31
N GLN A 54 -4.45 -0.08 0.65
CA GLN A 54 -5.19 -0.68 1.77
C GLN A 54 -6.37 -1.51 1.27
N ALA A 55 -7.17 -0.99 0.34
CA ALA A 55 -8.31 -1.68 -0.23
C ALA A 55 -7.90 -2.94 -1.03
N THR A 56 -6.80 -2.87 -1.78
CA THR A 56 -6.22 -4.02 -2.49
C THR A 56 -5.85 -5.13 -1.51
N LEU A 57 -5.11 -4.81 -0.44
CA LEU A 57 -4.78 -5.81 0.58
C LEU A 57 -6.03 -6.34 1.29
N GLN A 58 -7.02 -5.49 1.58
CA GLN A 58 -8.25 -5.93 2.23
C GLN A 58 -9.05 -6.89 1.34
N SER A 59 -9.12 -6.63 0.04
CA SER A 59 -9.74 -7.51 -0.93
C SER A 59 -9.03 -8.87 -0.99
N ALA A 60 -7.69 -8.86 -1.08
CA ALA A 60 -6.89 -10.08 -1.11
C ALA A 60 -7.08 -10.93 0.15
N VAL A 61 -7.09 -10.30 1.32
CA VAL A 61 -7.39 -10.98 2.59
C VAL A 61 -8.81 -11.58 2.60
N ASN A 62 -9.82 -10.84 2.14
CA ASN A 62 -11.19 -11.34 2.10
C ASN A 62 -11.33 -12.54 1.17
N ASN A 63 -10.70 -12.48 0.00
CA ASN A 63 -10.71 -13.57 -0.99
C ASN A 63 -9.98 -14.81 -0.46
N TRP A 64 -8.85 -14.62 0.24
CA TRP A 64 -8.16 -15.71 0.93
C TRP A 64 -9.06 -16.37 1.98
N VAL A 65 -9.69 -15.59 2.87
CA VAL A 65 -10.61 -16.15 3.88
C VAL A 65 -11.72 -16.94 3.21
N ALA A 66 -12.32 -16.42 2.15
CA ALA A 66 -13.40 -17.10 1.42
C ALA A 66 -12.94 -18.43 0.79
N GLY A 67 -11.71 -18.50 0.26
CA GLY A 67 -11.14 -19.74 -0.28
C GLY A 67 -10.72 -20.76 0.79
N GLN A 68 -10.37 -20.28 1.99
CA GLN A 68 -9.98 -21.16 3.09
C GLN A 68 -11.16 -21.76 3.83
N VAL A 69 -12.30 -21.07 3.93
CA VAL A 69 -13.46 -21.58 4.70
C VAL A 69 -14.21 -22.66 3.91
N GLY A 70 -14.61 -23.71 4.62
CA GLY A 70 -15.41 -24.82 4.09
C GLY A 70 -14.58 -26.02 3.64
N GLY A 71 -15.12 -27.23 3.75
CA GLY A 71 -14.41 -28.47 3.45
C GLY A 71 -13.44 -28.90 4.57
N TYR A 72 -12.50 -29.78 4.23
CA TYR A 72 -11.61 -30.44 5.18
C TYR A 72 -10.13 -30.29 4.81
N GLU A 73 -9.25 -30.26 5.80
CA GLU A 73 -7.79 -30.23 5.64
C GLU A 73 -7.14 -31.27 6.55
N ARG A 74 -5.94 -31.73 6.18
CA ARG A 74 -5.07 -32.59 7.00
C ARG A 74 -3.85 -31.78 7.42
N PRO A 75 -3.95 -31.01 8.51
CA PRO A 75 -2.95 -29.99 8.81
C PRO A 75 -1.71 -30.53 9.52
N ASP A 76 -1.81 -31.70 10.17
CA ASP A 76 -0.71 -32.31 10.91
C ASP A 76 0.12 -33.24 10.01
N PRO A 77 1.39 -32.89 9.69
CA PRO A 77 2.26 -33.75 8.89
C PRO A 77 2.59 -35.08 9.60
N ASN A 78 2.56 -35.10 10.92
CA ASN A 78 2.90 -36.28 11.73
C ASN A 78 1.69 -37.18 11.99
N ASN A 79 0.48 -36.69 11.74
CA ASN A 79 -0.76 -37.44 11.88
C ASN A 79 -1.66 -37.27 10.65
N PRO A 80 -1.41 -38.02 9.56
CA PRO A 80 -2.17 -37.89 8.31
C PRO A 80 -3.65 -38.31 8.41
N ASN A 81 -4.05 -38.96 9.51
CA ASN A 81 -5.43 -39.33 9.77
C ASN A 81 -6.22 -38.22 10.47
N LEU A 82 -5.55 -37.16 10.94
CA LEU A 82 -6.20 -36.00 11.54
C LEU A 82 -6.82 -35.15 10.45
N VAL A 83 -8.15 -35.18 10.35
CA VAL A 83 -8.92 -34.37 9.41
C VAL A 83 -9.67 -33.30 10.19
N MET A 84 -9.43 -32.03 9.84
CA MET A 84 -10.09 -30.88 10.46
C MET A 84 -11.03 -30.20 9.47
N GLU A 85 -12.24 -29.87 9.92
CA GLU A 85 -13.14 -29.02 9.15
C GLU A 85 -12.61 -27.58 9.14
N ARG A 86 -12.58 -26.96 7.97
CA ARG A 86 -12.12 -25.57 7.79
C ARG A 86 -13.20 -24.57 8.19
N THR A 87 -13.58 -24.59 9.47
CA THR A 87 -14.49 -23.62 10.07
C THR A 87 -13.87 -22.22 10.14
N VAL A 88 -14.68 -21.20 10.41
CA VAL A 88 -14.18 -19.82 10.61
C VAL A 88 -13.18 -19.75 11.77
N PHE A 89 -13.38 -20.53 12.83
CA PHE A 89 -12.43 -20.62 13.95
C PHE A 89 -11.08 -21.20 13.50
N TYR A 90 -11.11 -22.28 12.73
CA TYR A 90 -9.91 -22.92 12.19
C TYR A 90 -9.13 -21.98 11.26
N VAL A 91 -9.81 -21.33 10.31
CA VAL A 91 -9.17 -20.39 9.37
C VAL A 91 -8.61 -19.17 10.12
N ARG A 92 -9.30 -18.70 11.17
CA ARG A 92 -8.76 -17.67 12.05
C ARG A 92 -7.47 -18.10 12.74
N ASN A 93 -7.42 -19.32 13.28
CA ASN A 93 -6.20 -19.83 13.87
C ASN A 93 -5.08 -19.93 12.82
N LYS A 94 -5.37 -20.41 11.61
CA LYS A 94 -4.41 -20.46 10.50
C LYS A 94 -3.85 -19.07 10.12
N TYR A 95 -4.71 -18.06 10.12
CA TYR A 95 -4.32 -16.66 9.91
C TYR A 95 -3.45 -16.10 11.05
N ASN A 96 -3.77 -16.47 12.28
CA ASN A 96 -3.12 -15.94 13.48
C ASN A 96 -1.84 -16.67 13.87
N TYR A 97 -1.64 -17.93 13.48
CA TYR A 97 -0.54 -18.79 13.94
C TYR A 97 0.23 -19.43 12.77
N ALA A 98 1.54 -19.55 12.92
CA ALA A 98 2.44 -20.05 11.88
C ALA A 98 2.48 -21.58 11.82
N ALA A 99 2.47 -22.22 12.99
CA ALA A 99 2.53 -23.66 13.17
C ALA A 99 1.45 -24.13 14.16
N ASN A 100 1.11 -25.42 14.11
CA ASN A 100 0.18 -26.08 15.02
C ASN A 100 -1.18 -25.36 15.15
N TYR A 101 -1.59 -24.63 14.11
CA TYR A 101 -2.81 -23.82 14.10
C TYR A 101 -4.10 -24.65 14.21
N TRP A 102 -3.99 -25.97 14.03
CA TRP A 102 -5.05 -26.96 14.20
C TRP A 102 -5.23 -27.44 15.64
N THR A 103 -4.39 -26.99 16.57
CA THR A 103 -4.47 -27.35 18.00
C THR A 103 -5.29 -26.34 18.79
N GLU A 104 -5.72 -26.71 20.00
CA GLU A 104 -6.47 -25.82 20.90
C GLU A 104 -5.58 -24.75 21.58
N ALA A 105 -4.26 -24.99 21.63
CA ALA A 105 -3.28 -24.10 22.26
C ALA A 105 -2.07 -23.84 21.34
N PRO A 106 -2.24 -23.17 20.19
CA PRO A 106 -1.14 -22.87 19.28
C PRO A 106 -0.16 -21.87 19.92
N GLU A 107 1.13 -22.20 19.88
CA GLU A 107 2.18 -21.47 20.63
C GLU A 107 2.88 -20.38 19.82
N ILE A 108 2.80 -20.41 18.48
CA ILE A 108 3.61 -19.55 17.60
C ILE A 108 2.71 -18.58 16.84
N PRO A 109 2.45 -17.36 17.38
CA PRO A 109 1.76 -16.32 16.64
C PRO A 109 2.46 -16.02 15.32
N ARG A 110 1.67 -15.97 14.26
CA ARG A 110 2.05 -15.41 12.97
C ARG A 110 2.17 -13.90 13.14
N SER A 111 3.31 -13.46 13.65
CA SER A 111 3.81 -12.13 13.31
C SER A 111 4.17 -12.14 11.81
N SER A 112 4.31 -11.01 11.14
CA SER A 112 4.70 -11.02 9.72
C SER A 112 6.16 -11.50 9.51
N ARG A 113 6.71 -12.42 10.30
CA ARG A 113 7.99 -13.12 10.05
C ARG A 113 8.03 -14.54 10.62
N SER A 114 8.67 -15.44 9.85
CA SER A 114 9.82 -16.22 10.37
C SER A 114 10.81 -16.55 9.26
N LEU A 115 12.10 -16.21 9.49
CA LEU A 115 13.32 -16.57 8.73
C LEU A 115 13.43 -16.07 7.27
N GLY A 116 13.15 -14.79 7.02
CA GLY A 116 13.45 -14.17 5.71
C GLY A 116 13.13 -12.69 5.55
N GLY A 117 12.34 -12.10 6.44
CA GLY A 117 12.01 -10.66 6.40
C GLY A 117 10.64 -10.40 5.77
N VAL A 118 9.88 -9.52 6.42
CA VAL A 118 8.64 -8.87 5.96
C VAL A 118 7.28 -9.60 6.06
N GLN A 119 7.09 -10.87 5.70
CA GLN A 119 5.82 -11.23 5.05
C GLN A 119 4.84 -12.28 5.64
N GLY A 120 4.97 -12.81 6.85
CA GLY A 120 4.20 -14.02 7.26
C GLY A 120 2.67 -14.08 7.02
N ARG A 121 1.93 -12.98 7.19
CA ARG A 121 0.47 -12.89 6.84
C ARG A 121 0.20 -12.40 5.41
N LEU A 122 1.16 -11.71 4.83
CA LEU A 122 1.08 -11.22 3.45
C LEU A 122 1.46 -12.34 2.46
N ASP A 123 2.28 -13.31 2.86
CA ASP A 123 2.50 -14.58 2.16
C ASP A 123 1.21 -15.39 1.99
N LEU A 124 0.35 -15.41 3.02
CA LEU A 124 -0.92 -16.15 2.96
C LEU A 124 -1.80 -15.69 1.80
N ILE A 125 -1.73 -14.39 1.49
CA ILE A 125 -2.54 -13.77 0.46
C ILE A 125 -1.76 -13.55 -0.84
N LYS A 126 -0.56 -14.13 -0.98
CA LYS A 126 0.29 -13.95 -2.17
C LYS A 126 -0.48 -14.27 -3.45
N ASP A 127 -1.15 -15.41 -3.49
CA ASP A 127 -1.90 -15.87 -4.68
C ASP A 127 -3.16 -15.03 -4.96
N TYR A 128 -3.51 -14.10 -4.07
CA TYR A 128 -4.63 -13.17 -4.19
C TYR A 128 -4.19 -11.74 -4.53
N LEU A 129 -2.89 -11.55 -4.71
CA LEU A 129 -2.27 -10.31 -5.19
C LEU A 129 -1.63 -10.59 -6.55
N ASP A 130 -1.53 -9.57 -7.40
CA ASP A 130 -0.63 -9.66 -8.53
C ASP A 130 0.83 -9.72 -8.05
N GLU A 131 1.67 -10.44 -8.80
CA GLU A 131 3.07 -10.69 -8.41
C GLU A 131 3.83 -9.38 -8.23
N ASP A 132 3.61 -8.39 -9.10
CA ASP A 132 4.26 -7.08 -9.01
C ASP A 132 3.90 -6.33 -7.73
N THR A 133 2.63 -6.35 -7.32
CA THR A 133 2.15 -5.73 -6.07
C THR A 133 2.74 -6.45 -4.86
N TYR A 134 2.75 -7.78 -4.87
CA TYR A 134 3.36 -8.58 -3.82
C TYR A 134 4.86 -8.28 -3.71
N GLU A 135 5.60 -8.31 -4.81
CA GLU A 135 7.02 -7.97 -4.86
C GLU A 135 7.27 -6.53 -4.39
N HIS A 136 6.44 -5.58 -4.80
CA HIS A 136 6.56 -4.18 -4.41
C HIS A 136 6.41 -4.01 -2.90
N PHE A 137 5.41 -4.64 -2.27
CA PHE A 137 5.26 -4.63 -0.82
C PHE A 137 6.44 -5.32 -0.12
N THR A 138 6.92 -6.45 -0.66
CA THR A 138 8.07 -7.20 -0.14
C THR A 138 9.33 -6.33 -0.12
N ARG A 139 9.68 -5.77 -1.29
CA ARG A 139 10.87 -4.95 -1.49
C ARG A 139 10.83 -3.68 -0.64
N SER A 140 9.70 -2.96 -0.67
CA SER A 140 9.54 -1.69 0.03
C SER A 140 9.56 -1.83 1.56
N SER A 141 9.19 -3.00 2.07
CA SER A 141 9.10 -3.27 3.51
C SER A 141 10.34 -3.98 4.06
N SER A 142 11.29 -4.41 3.20
CA SER A 142 12.49 -5.19 3.54
C SER A 142 13.35 -4.58 4.65
N GLN A 143 13.32 -3.25 4.80
CA GLN A 143 14.11 -2.50 5.77
C GLN A 143 13.41 -2.31 7.13
N PHE A 144 12.15 -2.72 7.28
CA PHE A 144 11.33 -2.41 8.43
C PHE A 144 11.01 -3.64 9.28
N THR A 145 10.63 -3.40 10.55
CA THR A 145 10.21 -4.44 11.49
C THR A 145 9.10 -5.30 10.88
N SER A 146 9.07 -6.57 11.29
CA SER A 146 8.20 -7.67 10.85
C SER A 146 6.68 -7.48 10.95
N THR A 147 6.19 -6.26 11.06
CA THR A 147 4.79 -5.93 11.33
C THR A 147 4.28 -4.81 10.43
N LYS A 148 5.17 -4.08 9.74
CA LYS A 148 4.82 -2.95 8.86
C LYS A 148 4.93 -3.36 7.41
N ILE A 149 3.90 -3.06 6.64
CA ILE A 149 3.86 -3.19 5.19
C ILE A 149 3.90 -1.78 4.61
N LEU A 150 4.84 -1.55 3.72
CA LEU A 150 5.16 -0.26 3.13
C LEU A 150 5.15 -0.33 1.61
N SER A 151 4.98 0.85 1.03
CA SER A 151 4.92 1.10 -0.39
C SER A 151 5.67 2.39 -0.67
N GLY A 152 6.03 2.65 -1.94
CA GLY A 152 6.64 3.93 -2.31
C GLY A 152 5.80 5.15 -1.91
N ALA A 153 4.47 5.08 -2.02
CA ALA A 153 3.57 6.17 -1.60
C ALA A 153 3.56 6.36 -0.08
N MET A 154 3.48 5.24 0.67
CA MET A 154 3.48 5.23 2.13
C MET A 154 4.77 5.80 2.72
N HIS A 155 5.93 5.44 2.15
CA HIS A 155 7.21 6.03 2.56
C HIS A 155 7.21 7.55 2.41
N LYS A 156 6.51 8.09 1.40
CA LYS A 156 6.46 9.53 1.14
C LYS A 156 5.41 10.26 1.97
N THR A 157 4.42 9.56 2.52
CA THR A 157 3.39 10.12 3.40
C THR A 157 3.65 9.85 4.89
N GLY A 158 4.66 9.04 5.22
CA GLY A 158 4.95 8.59 6.59
C GLY A 158 4.07 7.43 7.07
N GLN A 159 3.10 7.02 6.26
CA GLN A 159 2.11 6.01 6.62
C GLN A 159 2.66 4.59 6.50
N TYR A 160 1.95 3.61 7.07
CA TYR A 160 2.20 2.19 6.84
C TYR A 160 0.92 1.36 7.03
N LEU A 161 0.90 0.18 6.42
CA LEU A 161 -0.17 -0.80 6.63
C LEU A 161 0.25 -1.86 7.64
N THR A 162 -0.73 -2.39 8.37
CA THR A 162 -0.56 -3.59 9.19
C THR A 162 -1.65 -4.61 8.92
N LEU A 163 -1.26 -5.89 8.93
CA LEU A 163 -2.17 -7.02 8.97
C LEU A 163 -2.32 -7.46 10.42
N SER A 164 -3.27 -6.86 11.13
CA SER A 164 -3.51 -7.11 12.55
C SER A 164 -4.10 -8.51 12.78
N ALA A 165 -3.93 -9.06 13.98
CA ALA A 165 -4.48 -10.38 14.30
C ALA A 165 -6.00 -10.40 14.11
N TRP A 166 -6.53 -11.49 13.55
CA TRP A 166 -7.96 -11.67 13.41
C TRP A 166 -8.55 -11.90 14.80
N ARG A 167 -9.23 -10.86 15.31
CA ARG A 167 -9.86 -10.87 16.63
C ARG A 167 -10.95 -11.94 16.75
N ASN A 168 -11.03 -12.53 17.93
CA ASN A 168 -12.15 -13.41 18.27
C ASN A 168 -13.47 -12.63 18.31
N PRO A 169 -14.58 -13.26 17.90
CA PRO A 169 -15.89 -12.66 18.00
C PRO A 169 -16.22 -12.47 19.47
N ASN A 170 -16.94 -11.41 19.76
CA ASN A 170 -17.48 -11.13 21.08
C ASN A 170 -18.98 -10.85 20.95
N ALA A 171 -19.66 -10.62 22.08
CA ALA A 171 -21.10 -10.36 22.09
C ALA A 171 -21.51 -9.20 21.15
N ASN A 172 -20.60 -8.25 20.89
CA ASN A 172 -20.81 -7.07 20.06
C ASN A 172 -20.32 -7.23 18.63
N ASN A 173 -19.65 -8.34 18.27
CA ASN A 173 -19.12 -8.58 16.94
C ASN A 173 -18.98 -10.09 16.67
N LYS A 174 -20.06 -10.71 16.19
CA LYS A 174 -20.14 -12.17 16.01
C LYS A 174 -19.37 -12.69 14.78
N ASN A 175 -19.08 -11.84 13.79
CA ASN A 175 -18.41 -12.18 12.54
C ASN A 175 -17.33 -11.15 12.20
N THR A 176 -16.26 -11.13 12.99
CA THR A 176 -15.08 -10.35 12.64
C THR A 176 -14.45 -10.96 11.39
N TYR A 177 -14.04 -10.12 10.44
CA TYR A 177 -13.04 -10.48 9.42
C TYR A 177 -11.71 -9.81 9.79
N PRO A 178 -10.57 -10.36 9.36
CA PRO A 178 -9.28 -9.68 9.48
C PRO A 178 -9.34 -8.33 8.76
N LYS A 179 -8.71 -7.32 9.38
CA LYS A 179 -8.70 -5.94 8.86
C LYS A 179 -7.29 -5.49 8.53
N VAL A 180 -7.17 -4.79 7.42
CA VAL A 180 -5.97 -4.04 7.05
C VAL A 180 -6.09 -2.65 7.63
N GLU A 181 -5.17 -2.27 8.51
CA GLU A 181 -5.17 -0.98 9.19
C GLU A 181 -4.10 -0.08 8.56
N LEU A 182 -4.48 1.17 8.26
CA LEU A 182 -3.58 2.21 7.78
C LEU A 182 -3.24 3.14 8.95
N PHE A 183 -1.95 3.23 9.26
CA PHE A 183 -1.42 4.08 10.32
C PHE A 183 -0.73 5.31 9.73
N PRO A 184 -0.82 6.47 10.42
CA PRO A 184 -0.06 7.66 10.09
C PRO A 184 1.44 7.52 10.38
#